data_AF-A0A1Y2VBG9-F1
#
_entry.id   AF-A0A1Y2VBG9-F1
#
_cell.length_a   1.000
_cell.length_b   1.000
_cell.length_c   1.000
_cell.angle_alpha   90.00
_cell.angle_beta   90.00
_cell.angle_gamma   90.00
#
_symmetry.space_group_name_H-M   'P 1'
#
loop_
_entity.id
_entity.type
_entity.pdbx_description
1 polymer ?
#
loop_
_entity_poly.entity_id
_entity_poly.type
_entity_poly.pdbx_seq_one_letter_code
_entity_poly.pdbx_strand_id
1 'polypeptide(L)'
;MHRCLDDGDIARAKRAFGLLARTKDVDIRQGGLWAVGSEILMREGEAEERERRRRQRQQQQQQQQQVEDEKENARAGDGNAERERQEPRRWGSAANIDKVKSYFENLIQQYPHDQHRPYLTSALDFWPALFGIEIYNMDAEYRQALYRLREREEEEEEEEGEDGEDRDVDIAAEDMAMGMAYSDDPFEAHRRRRDEERHGVAWAVRDELRMETREVAARIAGRMDQVMENAPFTTHREMLRLRANLALFIGDLYIPSRLLADEDDVQGVSLNSVEDMLRSRAELAEEHNALAQRREEMERARRLFRKILDGGGEVDDWVQKFVLTDEDEGHDITLDDVW
;
A
#
# COMPACT_ATOMS: atom_id res chain seq x y z
N MET A 1 8.29 30.47 -8.20
CA MET A 1 8.59 29.15 -7.62
C MET A 1 7.37 28.24 -7.76
N HIS A 2 6.21 28.55 -7.18
CA HIS A 2 4.96 27.76 -7.36
C HIS A 2 4.62 27.47 -8.83
N ARG A 3 4.61 28.50 -9.71
CA ARG A 3 4.42 28.29 -11.15
C ARG A 3 5.38 27.24 -11.76
N CYS A 4 6.64 27.21 -11.32
CA CYS A 4 7.59 26.22 -11.83
C CYS A 4 7.30 24.80 -11.31
N LEU A 5 6.70 24.66 -10.13
CA LEU A 5 6.24 23.37 -9.61
C LEU A 5 5.00 22.87 -10.38
N ASP A 6 4.08 23.79 -10.69
CA ASP A 6 2.89 23.52 -11.51
C ASP A 6 3.30 23.07 -12.92
N ASP A 7 4.28 23.76 -13.51
CA ASP A 7 4.86 23.42 -14.83
C ASP A 7 5.72 22.13 -14.80
N GLY A 8 6.04 21.61 -13.62
CA GLY A 8 6.93 20.45 -13.43
C GLY A 8 8.42 20.73 -13.68
N ASP A 9 8.83 22.00 -13.77
CA ASP A 9 10.24 22.43 -13.87
C ASP A 9 10.88 22.48 -12.47
N ILE A 10 11.17 21.28 -11.94
CA ILE A 10 11.72 21.10 -10.59
C ILE A 10 13.11 21.73 -10.45
N ALA A 11 13.93 21.70 -11.51
CA ALA A 11 15.27 22.30 -11.49
C ALA A 11 15.21 23.83 -11.28
N ARG A 12 14.29 24.51 -11.97
CA ARG A 12 14.08 25.96 -11.77
C ARG A 12 13.41 26.23 -10.43
N ALA A 13 12.46 25.41 -9.99
CA ALA A 13 11.86 25.53 -8.66
C ALA A 13 12.91 25.42 -7.54
N LYS A 14 13.81 24.43 -7.61
CA LYS A 14 14.92 24.23 -6.66
C LYS A 14 15.87 25.43 -6.60
N ARG A 15 16.25 25.99 -7.76
CA ARG A 15 17.08 27.20 -7.81
C ARG A 15 16.38 28.41 -7.18
N ALA A 16 15.11 28.62 -7.52
CA ALA A 16 14.32 29.72 -6.98
C ALA A 16 14.14 29.59 -5.44
N PHE A 17 13.87 28.38 -4.96
CA PHE A 17 13.79 28.08 -3.53
C PHE A 17 15.12 28.31 -2.81
N GLY A 18 16.24 27.88 -3.40
CA GLY A 18 17.56 28.10 -2.83
C GLY A 18 17.94 29.58 -2.71
N LEU A 19 17.48 30.44 -3.63
CA LEU A 19 17.66 31.90 -3.51
C LEU A 19 16.80 32.49 -2.39
N LEU A 20 15.55 32.04 -2.27
CA LEU A 20 14.64 32.46 -1.19
C LEU A 20 15.19 32.07 0.18
N ALA A 21 15.63 30.82 0.35
CA ALA A 21 16.16 30.29 1.62
C ALA A 21 17.45 30.99 2.09
N ARG A 22 18.21 31.63 1.18
CA ARG A 22 19.42 32.42 1.51
C ARG A 22 19.10 33.87 1.87
N THR A 23 17.87 34.31 1.66
CA THR A 23 17.45 35.68 1.96
C THR A 23 17.18 35.78 3.46
N LYS A 24 17.87 36.70 4.15
CA LYS A 24 17.84 36.79 5.63
C LYS A 24 16.46 37.07 6.21
N ASP A 25 15.56 37.66 5.43
CA ASP A 25 14.23 38.08 5.88
C ASP A 25 13.14 37.01 5.66
N VAL A 26 13.50 35.86 5.08
CA VAL A 26 12.54 34.80 4.76
C VAL A 26 12.58 33.70 5.81
N ASP A 27 11.49 33.55 6.58
CA ASP A 27 11.30 32.42 7.49
C ASP A 27 10.70 31.23 6.72
N ILE A 28 11.47 30.15 6.61
CA ILE A 28 11.07 28.90 5.93
C ILE A 28 9.86 28.21 6.57
N ARG A 29 9.53 28.55 7.83
CA ARG A 29 8.35 28.03 8.54
C ARG A 29 7.04 28.61 8.03
N GLN A 30 7.10 29.78 7.40
CA GLN A 30 5.93 30.54 6.97
C GLN A 30 5.56 30.23 5.52
N GLY A 31 4.29 30.45 5.17
CA GLY A 31 3.79 30.34 3.79
C GLY A 31 3.96 28.95 3.17
N GLY A 32 4.03 27.89 3.98
CA GLY A 32 4.22 26.52 3.51
C GLY A 32 5.59 26.24 2.87
N LEU A 33 6.56 27.14 3.00
CA LEU A 33 7.88 27.01 2.36
C LEU A 33 8.61 25.73 2.78
N TRP A 34 8.43 25.29 4.03
CA TRP A 34 8.97 24.02 4.52
C TRP A 34 8.42 22.81 3.75
N ALA A 35 7.10 22.76 3.51
CA ALA A 35 6.47 21.68 2.75
C ALA A 35 6.83 21.74 1.27
N VAL A 36 7.00 22.96 0.72
CA VAL A 36 7.49 23.13 -0.65
C VAL A 36 8.94 22.66 -0.79
N GLY A 37 9.76 22.87 0.23
CA GLY A 37 11.14 22.36 0.27
C GLY A 37 11.19 20.84 0.15
N SER A 38 10.33 20.13 0.89
CA SER A 38 10.23 18.68 0.80
C SER A 38 9.67 18.21 -0.55
N GLU A 39 8.67 18.89 -1.10
CA GLU A 39 8.15 18.58 -2.44
C GLU A 39 9.25 18.68 -3.51
N ILE A 40 10.01 19.78 -3.52
CA ILE A 40 11.11 19.98 -4.47
C ILE A 40 12.14 18.85 -4.36
N LEU A 41 12.46 18.43 -3.14
CA LEU A 41 13.41 17.34 -2.90
C LEU A 41 12.85 16.00 -3.38
N MET A 42 11.59 15.69 -3.07
CA MET A 42 10.93 14.44 -3.46
C MET A 42 10.84 14.28 -4.97
N ARG A 43 10.57 15.38 -5.68
CA ARG A 43 10.39 15.46 -7.14
C ARG A 43 11.70 15.72 -7.90
N GLU A 44 12.84 15.82 -7.22
CA GLU A 44 14.12 16.06 -7.86
C GLU A 44 14.43 14.94 -8.87
N GLY A 45 14.75 15.31 -10.12
CA GLY A 45 15.06 14.36 -11.19
C GLY A 45 13.87 13.98 -12.08
N GLU A 46 12.63 14.37 -11.75
CA GLU A 46 11.43 14.06 -12.57
C GLU A 46 11.58 14.51 -14.03
N ALA A 47 12.17 15.68 -14.28
CA ALA A 47 12.35 16.21 -15.63
C ALA A 47 13.29 15.33 -16.47
N GLU A 48 14.38 14.84 -15.87
CA GLU A 48 15.34 13.96 -16.54
C GLU A 48 14.73 12.58 -16.80
N GLU A 49 13.97 12.04 -15.84
CA GLU A 49 13.23 10.79 -16.01
C GLU A 49 12.18 10.89 -17.12
N ARG A 50 11.40 11.98 -17.16
CA ARG A 50 10.43 12.23 -18.24
C ARG A 50 11.11 12.30 -19.60
N GLU A 51 12.25 12.96 -19.70
CA GLU A 51 13.02 13.05 -20.94
C GLU A 51 13.59 11.68 -21.35
N ARG A 52 14.14 10.90 -20.41
CA ARG A 52 14.60 9.53 -20.66
C ARG A 52 13.47 8.64 -21.16
N ARG A 53 12.31 8.65 -20.50
CA ARG A 53 11.11 7.91 -20.93
C ARG A 53 10.65 8.33 -22.32
N ARG A 54 10.69 9.64 -22.63
CA ARG A 54 10.35 10.14 -23.98
C ARG A 54 11.32 9.62 -25.04
N ARG A 55 12.63 9.63 -24.76
CA ARG A 55 13.66 9.10 -25.68
C ARG A 55 13.50 7.59 -25.88
N GLN A 56 13.22 6.84 -24.82
CA GLN A 56 12.94 5.39 -24.91
C GLN A 56 11.71 5.10 -25.77
N ARG A 57 10.60 5.81 -25.56
CA ARG A 57 9.39 5.67 -26.40
C ARG A 57 9.66 5.99 -27.86
N GLN A 58 10.45 7.03 -28.14
CA GLN A 58 10.83 7.38 -29.52
C GLN A 58 11.72 6.30 -30.16
N GLN A 59 12.61 5.66 -29.40
CA GLN A 59 13.43 4.54 -29.88
C GLN A 59 12.60 3.27 -30.12
N GLN A 60 11.64 2.97 -29.24
CA GLN A 60 10.72 1.85 -29.41
C GLN A 60 9.80 2.06 -30.62
N GLN A 61 9.27 3.27 -30.83
CA GLN A 61 8.48 3.60 -32.01
C GLN A 61 9.30 3.48 -33.31
N GLN A 62 10.59 3.84 -33.28
CA GLN A 62 11.48 3.64 -34.44
C GLN A 62 11.82 2.16 -34.70
N GLN A 63 11.78 1.29 -33.68
CA GLN A 63 11.95 -0.16 -33.83
C GLN A 63 10.65 -0.88 -34.26
N GLN A 64 9.49 -0.41 -33.79
CA GLN A 64 8.17 -0.94 -34.21
C GLN A 64 7.79 -0.57 -35.64
N GLN A 65 8.37 0.50 -36.21
CA GLN A 65 8.19 0.88 -37.61
C GLN A 65 8.86 -0.09 -38.62
N GLN A 66 9.43 -1.21 -38.14
CA GLN A 66 9.88 -2.35 -38.95
C GLN A 66 9.00 -3.61 -38.82
N VAL A 67 7.94 -3.61 -37.99
CA VAL A 67 7.06 -4.77 -37.73
C VAL A 67 5.57 -4.40 -37.88
N GLU A 68 5.23 -3.35 -38.64
CA GLU A 68 3.85 -3.01 -39.00
C GLU A 68 3.62 -3.25 -40.48
N ASP A 69 3.41 -4.52 -40.86
CA ASP A 69 2.65 -4.90 -42.06
C ASP A 69 1.63 -6.03 -41.79
N GLU A 70 1.51 -6.54 -40.56
CA GLU A 70 0.50 -7.57 -40.22
C GLU A 70 -0.03 -7.36 -38.79
N LYS A 71 -1.02 -6.47 -38.61
CA LYS A 71 -2.12 -6.56 -37.61
C LYS A 71 -2.99 -5.28 -37.57
N GLU A 72 -3.31 -4.68 -38.72
CA GLU A 72 -4.44 -3.73 -38.81
C GLU A 72 -5.75 -4.49 -39.06
N ASN A 73 -6.28 -5.20 -38.06
CA ASN A 73 -7.72 -5.44 -37.89
C ASN A 73 -8.05 -6.31 -36.65
N ALA A 74 -7.69 -5.85 -35.47
CA ALA A 74 -8.39 -6.21 -34.23
C ALA A 74 -7.95 -5.23 -33.14
N ARG A 75 -8.88 -4.44 -32.61
CA ARG A 75 -8.84 -3.62 -31.36
C ARG A 75 -9.34 -2.19 -31.56
N ALA A 76 -10.51 -2.05 -32.20
CA ALA A 76 -11.41 -0.94 -31.93
C ALA A 76 -12.37 -1.40 -30.81
N GLY A 77 -11.89 -1.40 -29.56
CA GLY A 77 -12.68 -1.85 -28.42
C GLY A 77 -12.04 -1.70 -27.04
N ASP A 78 -10.71 -1.50 -26.96
CA ASP A 78 -9.99 -1.66 -25.69
C ASP A 78 -9.38 -0.37 -25.14
N GLY A 79 -10.15 0.72 -25.11
CA GLY A 79 -9.72 1.97 -24.47
C GLY A 79 -9.77 1.92 -22.94
N ASN A 80 -10.26 0.81 -22.35
CA ASN A 80 -10.48 0.67 -20.92
C ASN A 80 -9.46 -0.27 -20.24
N ALA A 81 -9.04 -1.39 -20.85
CA ALA A 81 -8.03 -2.26 -20.23
C ALA A 81 -6.63 -1.60 -20.25
N GLU A 82 -6.32 -0.76 -21.24
CA GLU A 82 -5.08 0.04 -21.25
C GLU A 82 -5.03 1.12 -20.15
N ARG A 83 -6.17 1.45 -19.52
CA ARG A 83 -6.21 2.35 -18.35
C ARG A 83 -5.97 1.60 -17.05
N GLU A 84 -6.34 0.31 -17.00
CA GLU A 84 -6.14 -0.58 -15.84
C GLU A 84 -4.71 -1.14 -15.78
N ARG A 85 -4.07 -1.37 -16.93
CA ARG A 85 -2.64 -1.77 -17.07
C ARG A 85 -1.64 -0.63 -16.87
N GLN A 86 -2.01 0.41 -16.12
CA GLN A 86 -1.08 1.51 -15.81
C GLN A 86 -0.47 1.28 -14.44
N GLU A 87 0.85 1.09 -14.41
CA GLU A 87 1.64 1.06 -13.17
C GLU A 87 1.19 2.20 -12.24
N PRO A 88 0.91 1.91 -10.96
CA PRO A 88 0.40 2.91 -10.03
C PRO A 88 1.32 4.14 -10.01
N ARG A 89 0.73 5.29 -10.31
CA ARG A 89 1.47 6.55 -10.42
C ARG A 89 2.03 6.95 -9.07
N ARG A 90 3.35 6.78 -8.91
CA ARG A 90 4.11 7.21 -7.74
C ARG A 90 4.49 8.69 -7.84
N TRP A 91 4.19 9.45 -6.80
CA TRP A 91 4.69 10.81 -6.57
C TRP A 91 6.19 10.80 -6.21
N GLY A 92 6.99 11.54 -6.97
CA GLY A 92 8.44 11.66 -6.80
C GLY A 92 9.24 10.37 -7.04
N SER A 93 10.47 10.32 -6.52
CA SER A 93 11.40 9.18 -6.66
C SER A 93 11.81 8.58 -5.32
N ALA A 94 11.96 7.25 -5.24
CA ALA A 94 12.32 6.54 -4.01
C ALA A 94 13.72 6.89 -3.54
N ALA A 95 14.62 7.13 -4.49
CA ALA A 95 15.98 7.57 -4.22
C ALA A 95 16.06 8.94 -3.50
N ASN A 96 14.98 9.73 -3.50
CA ASN A 96 14.96 11.03 -2.84
C ASN A 96 14.46 10.98 -1.40
N ILE A 97 13.98 9.83 -0.92
CA ILE A 97 13.38 9.73 0.42
C ILE A 97 14.37 10.15 1.52
N ASP A 98 15.62 9.72 1.44
CA ASP A 98 16.63 10.03 2.46
C ASP A 98 16.95 11.52 2.52
N LYS A 99 16.94 12.20 1.36
CA LYS A 99 17.10 13.67 1.30
C LYS A 99 15.96 14.37 2.01
N VAL A 100 14.73 13.89 1.81
CA VAL A 100 13.52 14.44 2.44
C VAL A 100 13.54 14.18 3.95
N LYS A 101 13.95 12.98 4.36
CA LYS A 101 14.15 12.63 5.79
C LYS A 101 15.15 13.56 6.45
N SER A 102 16.36 13.68 5.91
CA SER A 102 17.37 14.58 6.44
C SER A 102 16.89 16.04 6.45
N TYR A 103 16.09 16.45 5.47
CA TYR A 103 15.51 17.79 5.46
C TYR A 103 14.58 18.01 6.66
N PHE A 104 13.64 17.11 6.92
CA PHE A 104 12.74 17.22 8.07
C PHE A 104 13.44 17.05 9.41
N GLU A 105 14.40 16.14 9.54
CA GLU A 105 15.20 15.97 10.74
C GLU A 105 15.96 17.26 11.11
N ASN A 106 16.52 17.94 10.11
CA ASN A 106 17.14 19.24 10.30
C ASN A 106 16.13 20.30 10.76
N LEU A 107 14.92 20.32 10.18
CA LEU A 107 13.86 21.25 10.60
C LEU A 107 13.41 21.00 12.04
N ILE A 108 13.22 19.73 12.42
CA ILE A 108 12.82 19.31 13.77
C ILE A 108 13.87 19.76 14.80
N GLN A 109 15.16 19.59 14.49
CA GLN A 109 16.25 20.02 15.35
C GLN A 109 16.36 21.55 15.46
N GLN A 110 16.17 22.27 14.36
CA GLN A 110 16.29 23.74 14.32
C GLN A 110 15.10 24.44 14.98
N TYR A 111 13.92 23.82 14.93
CA TYR A 111 12.67 24.40 15.42
C TYR A 111 11.92 23.46 16.38
N PRO A 112 12.47 23.18 17.58
CA PRO A 112 11.75 22.45 18.61
C PRO A 112 10.43 23.13 18.99
N HIS A 113 9.49 22.35 19.49
CA HIS A 113 8.22 22.88 19.97
C HIS A 113 8.43 23.77 21.21
N ASP A 114 7.90 25.00 21.15
CA ASP A 114 7.86 25.94 22.27
C ASP A 114 6.40 26.14 22.72
N GLN A 115 6.10 25.75 23.96
CA GLN A 115 4.77 25.85 24.55
C GLN A 115 4.25 27.30 24.62
N HIS A 116 5.15 28.29 24.67
CA HIS A 116 4.75 29.69 24.73
C HIS A 116 4.39 30.28 23.35
N ARG A 117 4.67 29.55 22.26
CA ARG A 117 4.43 30.01 20.88
C ARG A 117 3.77 28.92 20.03
N PRO A 118 2.54 28.48 20.38
CA PRO A 118 1.89 27.33 19.74
C PRO A 118 1.47 27.59 18.28
N TYR A 119 1.41 28.84 17.83
CA TYR A 119 1.00 29.22 16.48
C TYR A 119 2.14 29.17 15.46
N LEU A 120 3.38 28.97 15.91
CA LEU A 120 4.53 28.89 15.02
C LEU A 120 4.71 27.45 14.56
N THR A 121 4.95 27.27 13.26
CA THR A 121 5.32 25.97 12.71
C THR A 121 6.53 25.44 13.47
N SER A 122 6.44 24.22 13.97
CA SER A 122 7.47 23.63 14.82
C SER A 122 7.59 22.13 14.55
N ALA A 123 8.38 21.44 15.37
CA ALA A 123 8.43 19.98 15.39
C ALA A 123 7.04 19.32 15.40
N LEU A 124 6.00 19.96 15.96
CA LEU A 124 4.61 19.46 15.92
C LEU A 124 4.07 19.27 14.49
N ASP A 125 4.49 20.10 13.55
CA ASP A 125 4.05 20.03 12.15
C ASP A 125 4.98 19.14 11.31
N PHE A 126 6.27 19.16 11.64
CA PHE A 126 7.28 18.42 10.87
C PHE A 126 7.25 16.91 11.13
N TRP A 127 6.96 16.48 12.36
CA TRP A 127 6.89 15.04 12.69
C TRP A 127 5.77 14.31 11.92
N PRO A 128 4.50 14.78 11.92
CA PRO A 128 3.45 14.17 11.10
C PRO A 128 3.80 14.17 9.61
N ALA A 129 4.40 15.25 9.10
CA ALA A 129 4.79 15.32 7.69
C ALA A 129 5.88 14.31 7.33
N LEU A 130 6.91 14.17 8.18
CA LEU A 130 7.97 13.18 8.02
C LEU A 130 7.39 11.76 8.00
N PHE A 131 6.62 11.39 9.03
CA PHE A 131 6.02 10.06 9.09
C PHE A 131 5.03 9.81 7.96
N GLY A 132 4.23 10.81 7.58
CA GLY A 132 3.31 10.71 6.45
C GLY A 132 4.04 10.38 5.14
N ILE A 133 5.20 11.01 4.90
CA ILE A 133 6.01 10.73 3.71
C ILE A 133 6.66 9.34 3.78
N GLU A 134 7.10 8.89 4.95
CA GLU A 134 7.64 7.53 5.12
C GLU A 134 6.57 6.45 4.88
N ILE A 135 5.38 6.64 5.45
CA ILE A 135 4.23 5.75 5.25
C ILE A 135 3.82 5.73 3.78
N TYR A 136 3.72 6.90 3.15
CA TYR A 136 3.44 7.01 1.72
C TYR A 136 4.47 6.26 0.86
N ASN A 137 5.77 6.43 1.15
CA ASN A 137 6.82 5.77 0.39
C ASN A 137 6.70 4.24 0.51
N MET A 138 6.48 3.74 1.72
CA MET A 138 6.26 2.32 1.98
C MET A 138 5.05 1.77 1.21
N ASP A 139 3.89 2.43 1.29
CA ASP A 139 2.68 2.02 0.55
C ASP A 139 2.88 2.08 -0.97
N ALA A 140 3.59 3.09 -1.47
CA ALA A 140 3.89 3.22 -2.89
C ALA A 140 4.79 2.07 -3.41
N GLU A 141 5.85 1.71 -2.67
CA GLU A 141 6.70 0.57 -3.03
C GLU A 141 5.92 -0.74 -2.96
N TYR A 142 5.10 -0.92 -1.91
CA TYR A 142 4.27 -2.12 -1.76
C TYR A 142 3.28 -2.29 -2.91
N ARG A 143 2.57 -1.23 -3.32
CA ARG A 143 1.65 -1.26 -4.47
C ARG A 143 2.37 -1.52 -5.78
N GLN A 144 3.56 -0.96 -5.98
CA GLN A 144 4.36 -1.23 -7.18
C GLN A 144 4.84 -2.68 -7.22
N ALA A 145 5.26 -3.24 -6.09
CA ALA A 145 5.66 -4.64 -6.02
C ALA A 145 4.48 -5.58 -6.28
N LEU A 146 3.29 -5.29 -5.74
CA LEU A 146 2.07 -6.05 -6.03
C LEU A 146 1.68 -5.96 -7.52
N TYR A 147 1.81 -4.78 -8.13
CA TYR A 147 1.53 -4.60 -9.55
C TYR A 147 2.46 -5.47 -10.41
N ARG A 148 3.77 -5.47 -10.14
CA ARG A 148 4.75 -6.29 -10.86
C ARG A 148 4.51 -7.78 -10.67
N LEU A 149 4.06 -8.18 -9.48
CA LEU A 149 3.72 -9.58 -9.21
C LEU A 149 2.50 -10.02 -10.01
N ARG A 150 1.45 -9.18 -10.06
CA ARG A 150 0.26 -9.43 -10.87
C ARG A 150 0.59 -9.50 -12.36
N GLU A 151 1.38 -8.55 -12.87
CA GLU A 151 1.82 -8.53 -14.27
C GLU A 151 2.56 -9.83 -14.65
N ARG A 152 3.44 -10.31 -13.76
CA ARG A 152 4.13 -11.59 -13.95
C ARG A 152 3.18 -12.79 -13.94
N GLU A 153 2.18 -12.80 -13.06
CA GLU A 153 1.18 -13.87 -13.02
C GLU A 153 0.34 -13.91 -14.30
N GLU A 154 -0.08 -12.74 -14.80
CA GLU A 154 -0.80 -12.62 -16.07
C GLU A 154 0.05 -13.11 -17.26
N GLU A 155 1.35 -12.76 -17.31
CA GLU A 155 2.29 -13.26 -18.33
C GLU A 155 2.45 -14.79 -18.26
N GLU A 156 2.60 -15.36 -17.06
CA GLU A 156 2.71 -16.81 -16.86
C GLU A 156 1.40 -17.56 -17.20
N GLU A 157 0.23 -16.91 -17.08
CA GLU A 157 -1.06 -17.45 -17.51
C GLU A 157 -1.25 -17.40 -19.04
N GLU A 158 -0.83 -16.30 -19.69
CA GLU A 158 -0.91 -16.13 -21.14
C GLU A 158 0.01 -17.12 -21.88
N GLU A 159 1.25 -17.33 -21.41
CA GLU A 159 2.20 -18.30 -22.00
C GLU A 159 1.66 -19.75 -21.95
N GLU A 160 0.87 -20.10 -20.94
CA GLU A 160 0.30 -21.44 -20.80
C GLU A 160 -1.00 -21.67 -21.54
N GLY A 161 -1.79 -20.60 -21.75
CA GLY A 161 -2.94 -20.64 -22.65
C GLY A 161 -2.53 -20.94 -24.09
N GLU A 162 -1.34 -20.50 -24.51
CA GLU A 162 -0.78 -20.80 -25.84
C GLU A 162 -0.12 -22.18 -25.91
N ASP A 163 0.57 -22.63 -24.86
CA ASP A 163 1.22 -23.96 -24.79
C ASP A 163 0.24 -25.12 -24.50
N GLY A 164 -0.99 -24.81 -24.07
CA GLY A 164 -2.02 -25.76 -23.63
C GLY A 164 -2.85 -26.41 -24.74
N GLU A 165 -2.77 -25.91 -25.98
CA GLU A 165 -3.51 -26.50 -27.11
C GLU A 165 -2.74 -27.59 -27.88
N ASP A 166 -1.40 -27.69 -27.74
CA ASP A 166 -0.58 -28.54 -28.64
C ASP A 166 0.41 -29.51 -27.96
N ARG A 167 0.32 -29.74 -26.64
CA ARG A 167 1.00 -30.90 -26.02
C ARG A 167 0.07 -32.11 -26.00
N ASP A 168 -0.14 -32.67 -27.19
CA ASP A 168 -0.42 -34.09 -27.36
C ASP A 168 0.66 -34.87 -26.60
N VAL A 169 0.37 -35.21 -25.34
CA VAL A 169 1.15 -36.19 -24.60
C VAL A 169 0.95 -37.49 -25.37
N ASP A 170 1.99 -37.96 -26.07
CA ASP A 170 2.08 -39.30 -26.63
C ASP A 170 1.92 -40.32 -25.48
N ILE A 171 0.68 -40.54 -25.05
CA ILE A 171 0.31 -41.67 -24.22
C ILE A 171 0.50 -42.88 -25.12
N ALA A 172 1.59 -43.59 -24.88
CA ALA A 172 1.98 -44.81 -25.56
C ALA A 172 0.74 -45.66 -25.90
N ALA A 173 0.45 -45.70 -27.20
CA ALA A 173 -0.66 -46.43 -27.78
C ALA A 173 -0.42 -47.94 -27.66
N GLU A 174 -0.72 -48.54 -26.51
CA GLU A 174 -0.74 -50.01 -26.38
C GLU A 174 -1.95 -50.61 -25.64
N ASP A 175 -3.00 -49.84 -25.30
CA ASP A 175 -4.19 -50.48 -24.70
C ASP A 175 -5.54 -49.82 -25.06
N MET A 176 -5.77 -49.56 -26.36
CA MET A 176 -7.12 -49.26 -26.86
C MET A 176 -7.91 -50.55 -27.09
N ALA A 177 -8.45 -51.11 -26.01
CA ALA A 177 -9.52 -52.10 -26.06
C ALA A 177 -10.66 -51.75 -25.08
N MET A 178 -11.66 -51.04 -25.62
CA MET A 178 -13.08 -51.24 -25.32
C MET A 178 -13.60 -50.84 -23.93
N GLY A 179 -14.19 -49.63 -23.83
CA GLY A 179 -15.09 -49.28 -22.73
C GLY A 179 -15.45 -47.80 -22.63
N MET A 180 -16.48 -47.37 -23.37
CA MET A 180 -17.16 -46.09 -23.13
C MET A 180 -17.73 -46.03 -21.70
N ALA A 181 -17.09 -45.27 -20.82
CA ALA A 181 -17.69 -44.65 -19.64
C ALA A 181 -16.83 -43.43 -19.27
N TYR A 182 -17.44 -42.25 -19.35
CA TYR A 182 -16.85 -40.96 -19.05
C TYR A 182 -16.34 -40.91 -17.61
N SER A 183 -15.07 -40.57 -17.44
CA SER A 183 -14.59 -39.89 -16.24
C SER A 183 -13.43 -38.98 -16.65
N ASP A 184 -13.73 -37.70 -16.87
CA ASP A 184 -12.78 -36.57 -16.98
C ASP A 184 -11.89 -36.37 -15.73
N ASP A 185 -11.94 -37.30 -14.77
CA ASP A 185 -11.46 -37.18 -13.40
C ASP A 185 -9.92 -37.10 -13.25
N PRO A 186 -9.10 -37.90 -13.95
CA PRO A 186 -7.64 -37.87 -13.74
C PRO A 186 -6.96 -36.61 -14.32
N PHE A 187 -7.49 -36.09 -15.42
CA PHE A 187 -6.95 -34.92 -16.11
C PHE A 187 -7.32 -33.62 -15.39
N GLU A 188 -8.57 -33.51 -14.94
CA GLU A 188 -9.00 -32.39 -14.09
C GLU A 188 -8.29 -32.40 -12.73
N ALA A 189 -8.08 -33.56 -12.11
CA ALA A 189 -7.37 -33.66 -10.83
C ALA A 189 -5.89 -33.24 -10.95
N HIS A 190 -5.20 -33.62 -12.03
CA HIS A 190 -3.82 -33.17 -12.27
C HIS A 190 -3.73 -31.67 -12.56
N ARG A 191 -4.69 -31.12 -13.32
CA ARG A 191 -4.77 -29.67 -13.56
C ARG A 191 -5.02 -28.91 -12.26
N ARG A 192 -6.01 -29.32 -11.47
CA ARG A 192 -6.31 -28.74 -10.14
C ARG A 192 -5.11 -28.77 -9.20
N ARG A 193 -4.40 -29.90 -9.12
CA ARG A 193 -3.20 -30.01 -8.28
C ARG A 193 -2.10 -29.06 -8.72
N ARG A 194 -1.88 -28.91 -10.02
CA ARG A 194 -0.90 -27.97 -10.59
C ARG A 194 -1.29 -26.52 -10.31
N ASP A 195 -2.57 -26.20 -10.42
CA ASP A 195 -3.12 -24.88 -10.14
C ASP A 195 -3.01 -24.57 -8.63
N GLU A 196 -3.32 -25.53 -7.76
CA GLU A 196 -3.15 -25.44 -6.31
C GLU A 196 -1.67 -25.21 -5.91
N GLU A 197 -0.74 -25.94 -6.53
CA GLU A 197 0.71 -25.76 -6.31
C GLU A 197 1.17 -24.36 -6.79
N ARG A 198 0.64 -23.86 -7.91
CA ARG A 198 0.90 -22.51 -8.43
C ARG A 198 0.35 -21.42 -7.52
N HIS A 199 -0.91 -21.51 -7.15
CA HIS A 199 -1.54 -20.59 -6.20
C HIS A 199 -0.78 -20.59 -4.86
N GLY A 200 -0.33 -21.76 -4.40
CA GLY A 200 0.53 -21.88 -3.23
C GLY A 200 1.82 -21.07 -3.34
N VAL A 201 2.54 -21.19 -4.46
CA VAL A 201 3.77 -20.40 -4.72
C VAL A 201 3.45 -18.91 -4.81
N ALA A 202 2.39 -18.55 -5.53
CA ALA A 202 1.95 -17.16 -5.71
C ALA A 202 1.54 -16.51 -4.37
N TRP A 203 0.85 -17.24 -3.49
CA TRP A 203 0.53 -16.79 -2.14
C TRP A 203 1.78 -16.64 -1.28
N ALA A 204 2.73 -17.59 -1.35
CA ALA A 204 3.98 -17.50 -0.60
C ALA A 204 4.79 -16.24 -0.97
N VAL A 205 4.87 -15.91 -2.27
CA VAL A 205 5.55 -14.68 -2.74
C VAL A 205 4.82 -13.43 -2.26
N ARG A 206 3.48 -13.41 -2.28
CA ARG A 206 2.69 -12.30 -1.72
C ARG A 206 2.90 -12.15 -0.22
N ASP A 207 2.94 -13.26 0.52
CA ASP A 207 3.12 -13.28 1.97
C ASP A 207 4.53 -12.83 2.37
N GLU A 208 5.55 -13.18 1.58
CA GLU A 208 6.91 -12.66 1.75
C GLU A 208 6.95 -11.15 1.58
N LEU A 209 6.33 -10.61 0.51
CA LEU A 209 6.23 -9.17 0.30
C LEU A 209 5.47 -8.45 1.43
N ARG A 210 4.37 -9.05 1.90
CA ARG A 210 3.61 -8.54 3.07
C ARG A 210 4.47 -8.53 4.33
N MET A 211 5.26 -9.58 4.56
CA MET A 211 6.17 -9.67 5.70
C MET A 211 7.26 -8.58 5.65
N GLU A 212 7.93 -8.39 4.52
CA GLU A 212 8.94 -7.34 4.35
C GLU A 212 8.34 -5.94 4.60
N THR A 213 7.16 -5.70 4.04
CA THR A 213 6.43 -4.43 4.20
C THR A 213 6.05 -4.23 5.67
N ARG A 214 5.63 -5.29 6.36
CA ARG A 214 5.28 -5.27 7.79
C ARG A 214 6.48 -4.89 8.65
N GLU A 215 7.67 -5.39 8.35
CA GLU A 215 8.88 -5.01 9.08
C GLU A 215 9.23 -3.52 8.92
N VAL A 216 9.05 -2.98 7.72
CA VAL A 216 9.22 -1.53 7.47
C VAL A 216 8.17 -0.75 8.27
N ALA A 217 6.90 -1.15 8.20
CA ALA A 217 5.80 -0.51 8.91
C ALA A 217 6.01 -0.52 10.44
N ALA A 218 6.42 -1.67 11.00
CA ALA A 218 6.70 -1.83 12.42
C ALA A 218 7.87 -0.94 12.89
N ARG A 219 8.91 -0.77 12.07
CA ARG A 219 10.01 0.16 12.37
C ARG A 219 9.54 1.61 12.40
N ILE A 220 8.67 2.02 11.47
CA ILE A 220 8.06 3.36 11.47
C ILE A 220 7.20 3.53 12.72
N ALA A 221 6.34 2.56 13.03
CA ALA A 221 5.47 2.58 14.21
C ALA A 221 6.27 2.72 15.51
N GLY A 222 7.37 1.97 15.67
CA GLY A 222 8.23 2.10 16.86
C GLY A 222 8.87 3.48 17.01
N ARG A 223 9.27 4.12 15.90
CA ARG A 223 9.76 5.52 15.92
C ARG A 223 8.66 6.51 16.26
N MET A 224 7.44 6.29 15.77
CA MET A 224 6.29 7.13 16.14
C MET A 224 5.99 7.00 17.63
N ASP A 225 5.99 5.78 18.17
CA ASP A 225 5.72 5.53 19.58
C ASP A 225 6.75 6.25 20.47
N GLN A 226 8.05 6.20 20.14
CA GLN A 226 9.09 6.95 20.85
C GLN A 226 8.86 8.46 20.87
N VAL A 227 8.43 9.04 19.74
CA VAL A 227 8.11 10.48 19.68
C VAL A 227 6.86 10.77 20.51
N MET A 228 5.86 9.89 20.46
CA MET A 228 4.58 10.01 21.14
C MET A 228 4.62 9.71 22.64
N GLU A 229 5.72 9.21 23.20
CA GLU A 229 5.91 9.06 24.65
C GLU A 229 5.95 10.43 25.36
N ASN A 230 6.42 11.47 24.68
CA ASN A 230 6.64 12.78 25.27
C ASN A 230 5.52 13.76 24.91
N ALA A 231 5.05 14.54 25.89
CA ALA A 231 4.19 15.68 25.59
C ALA A 231 4.96 16.71 24.74
N PRO A 232 4.33 17.38 23.75
CA PRO A 232 2.90 17.41 23.43
C PRO A 232 2.41 16.34 22.42
N PHE A 233 3.25 15.40 22.00
CA PHE A 233 2.91 14.45 20.93
C PHE A 233 1.91 13.37 21.35
N THR A 234 1.79 13.12 22.66
CA THR A 234 0.84 12.16 23.26
C THR A 234 -0.62 12.40 22.87
N THR A 235 -1.00 13.67 22.70
CA THR A 235 -2.38 14.09 22.38
C THR A 235 -2.49 14.75 21.00
N HIS A 236 -1.40 14.77 20.23
CA HIS A 236 -1.40 15.40 18.91
C HIS A 236 -2.28 14.60 17.93
N ARG A 237 -3.34 15.25 17.43
CA ARG A 237 -4.40 14.60 16.64
C ARG A 237 -3.86 13.88 15.41
N GLU A 238 -3.04 14.55 14.61
CA GLU A 238 -2.50 13.94 13.38
C GLU A 238 -1.51 12.80 13.68
N MET A 239 -0.79 12.86 14.80
CA MET A 239 0.10 11.75 15.20
C MET A 239 -0.72 10.53 15.60
N LEU A 240 -1.77 10.73 16.40
CA LEU A 240 -2.70 9.68 16.79
C LEU A 240 -3.38 9.06 15.56
N ARG A 241 -3.85 9.89 14.61
CA ARG A 241 -4.50 9.43 13.37
C ARG A 241 -3.54 8.61 12.51
N LEU A 242 -2.35 9.13 12.23
CA LEU A 242 -1.35 8.43 11.42
C LEU A 242 -0.94 7.10 12.08
N ARG A 243 -0.71 7.09 13.40
CA ARG A 243 -0.31 5.88 14.13
C ARG A 243 -1.42 4.83 14.17
N ALA A 244 -2.68 5.26 14.29
CA ALA A 244 -3.85 4.39 14.26
C ALA A 244 -4.06 3.77 12.88
N ASN A 245 -3.98 4.57 11.82
CA ASN A 245 -4.07 4.07 10.44
C ASN A 245 -2.92 3.11 10.12
N LEU A 246 -1.69 3.40 10.57
CA LEU A 246 -0.57 2.50 10.41
C LEU A 246 -0.76 1.19 11.16
N ALA A 247 -1.39 1.20 12.34
CA ALA A 247 -1.73 -0.02 13.07
C ALA A 247 -2.75 -0.88 12.30
N LEU A 248 -3.80 -0.27 11.74
CA LEU A 248 -4.74 -0.98 10.87
C LEU A 248 -4.04 -1.62 9.67
N PHE A 249 -3.19 -0.84 9.00
CA PHE A 249 -2.39 -1.33 7.86
C PHE A 249 -1.47 -2.50 8.25
N ILE A 250 -0.76 -2.42 9.38
CA ILE A 250 0.04 -3.53 9.90
C ILE A 250 -0.85 -4.76 10.16
N GLY A 251 -2.05 -4.56 10.72
CA GLY A 251 -3.03 -5.62 10.93
C GLY A 251 -3.44 -6.34 9.64
N ASP A 252 -3.64 -5.60 8.55
CA ASP A 252 -3.98 -6.17 7.24
C ASP A 252 -2.80 -6.93 6.62
N LEU A 253 -1.56 -6.52 6.88
CA LEU A 253 -0.36 -7.23 6.45
C LEU A 253 -0.13 -8.56 7.19
N TYR A 254 -0.76 -8.77 8.36
CA TYR A 254 -0.72 -10.07 9.03
C TYR A 254 -1.62 -11.11 8.36
N ILE A 255 -2.61 -10.72 7.56
CA ILE A 255 -3.53 -11.66 6.94
C ILE A 255 -2.81 -12.44 5.83
N PRO A 256 -2.72 -13.78 5.91
CA PRO A 256 -2.15 -14.62 4.86
C PRO A 256 -2.96 -14.50 3.56
N SER A 257 -2.26 -14.42 2.43
CA SER A 257 -2.87 -14.19 1.12
C SER A 257 -3.82 -15.32 0.71
N ARG A 258 -3.57 -16.55 1.19
CA ARG A 258 -4.49 -17.68 1.03
C ARG A 258 -5.89 -17.40 1.58
N LEU A 259 -6.00 -16.66 2.69
CA LEU A 259 -7.30 -16.33 3.29
C LEU A 259 -8.06 -15.26 2.50
N LEU A 260 -7.36 -14.53 1.63
CA LEU A 260 -7.89 -13.46 0.77
C LEU A 260 -8.22 -13.94 -0.66
N ALA A 261 -8.04 -15.23 -0.97
CA ALA A 261 -8.18 -15.73 -2.33
C ALA A 261 -9.63 -15.74 -2.87
N ASP A 262 -10.65 -15.63 -2.00
CA ASP A 262 -12.07 -15.61 -2.37
C ASP A 262 -12.70 -14.24 -2.07
N GLU A 263 -12.16 -13.19 -2.67
CA GLU A 263 -12.61 -11.79 -2.45
C GLU A 263 -13.97 -11.48 -3.12
N ASP A 264 -14.50 -12.36 -3.97
CA ASP A 264 -15.75 -12.15 -4.71
C ASP A 264 -17.01 -12.08 -3.81
N ASP A 265 -16.97 -12.58 -2.58
CA ASP A 265 -18.11 -12.63 -1.65
C ASP A 265 -18.14 -11.53 -0.56
N VAL A 266 -17.15 -10.63 -0.50
CA VAL A 266 -16.94 -9.75 0.68
C VAL A 266 -17.56 -8.35 0.55
N GLN A 267 -18.21 -8.04 -0.58
CA GLN A 267 -18.79 -6.71 -0.81
C GLN A 267 -20.03 -6.45 0.07
N GLY A 268 -19.87 -5.63 1.11
CA GLY A 268 -20.96 -5.18 2.00
C GLY A 268 -21.05 -5.88 3.36
N VAL A 269 -20.04 -6.68 3.71
CA VAL A 269 -19.98 -7.40 4.99
C VAL A 269 -19.44 -6.49 6.11
N SER A 270 -20.07 -6.54 7.29
CA SER A 270 -19.59 -5.81 8.48
C SER A 270 -18.20 -6.32 8.91
N LEU A 271 -17.32 -5.44 9.41
CA LEU A 271 -15.95 -5.78 9.82
C LEU A 271 -15.86 -6.96 10.80
N ASN A 272 -16.83 -7.10 11.71
CA ASN A 272 -16.89 -8.24 12.64
C ASN A 272 -17.20 -9.55 11.93
N SER A 273 -18.10 -9.50 10.93
CA SER A 273 -18.43 -10.66 10.11
C SER A 273 -17.27 -11.06 9.19
N VAL A 274 -16.39 -10.13 8.82
CA VAL A 274 -15.13 -10.44 8.12
C VAL A 274 -14.15 -11.17 9.05
N GLU A 275 -14.04 -10.76 10.32
CA GLU A 275 -13.17 -11.44 11.28
C GLU A 275 -13.63 -12.88 11.57
N ASP A 276 -14.94 -13.10 11.74
CA ASP A 276 -15.50 -14.44 11.92
C ASP A 276 -15.29 -15.32 10.68
N MET A 277 -15.44 -14.76 9.48
CA MET A 277 -15.17 -15.44 8.21
C MET A 277 -13.69 -15.89 8.14
N LEU A 278 -12.75 -14.98 8.41
CA LEU A 278 -11.31 -15.31 8.39
C LEU A 278 -10.95 -16.38 9.43
N ARG A 279 -11.56 -16.33 10.63
CA ARG A 279 -11.36 -17.35 11.67
C ARG A 279 -11.90 -18.71 11.25
N SER A 280 -13.03 -18.75 10.56
CA SER A 280 -13.62 -20.00 10.06
C SER A 280 -12.79 -20.65 8.95
N ARG A 281 -12.07 -19.84 8.16
CA ARG A 281 -11.17 -20.27 7.07
C ARG A 281 -9.77 -20.63 7.55
N ALA A 282 -9.37 -20.14 8.72
CA ALA A 282 -8.08 -20.44 9.32
C ALA A 282 -8.03 -21.90 9.77
N GLU A 283 -7.09 -22.66 9.21
CA GLU A 283 -6.88 -24.09 9.53
C GLU A 283 -5.55 -24.29 10.26
N LEU A 284 -4.57 -23.43 10.00
CA LEU A 284 -3.23 -23.56 10.55
C LEU A 284 -3.07 -22.73 11.84
N ALA A 285 -2.25 -23.25 12.77
CA ALA A 285 -1.92 -22.54 14.00
C ALA A 285 -1.23 -21.18 13.73
N GLU A 286 -0.45 -21.09 12.66
CA GLU A 286 0.20 -19.85 12.22
C GLU A 286 -0.82 -18.80 11.77
N GLU A 287 -1.90 -19.22 11.11
CA GLU A 287 -2.99 -18.33 10.68
C GLU A 287 -3.77 -17.80 11.88
N HIS A 288 -4.07 -18.64 12.87
CA HIS A 288 -4.68 -18.18 14.12
C HIS A 288 -3.80 -17.19 14.88
N ASN A 289 -2.48 -17.44 14.92
CA ASN A 289 -1.53 -16.51 15.54
C ASN A 289 -1.51 -15.17 14.78
N ALA A 290 -1.54 -15.21 13.45
CA ALA A 290 -1.57 -14.01 12.62
C ALA A 290 -2.87 -13.20 12.82
N LEU A 291 -4.02 -13.86 12.92
CA LEU A 291 -5.29 -13.21 13.25
C LEU A 291 -5.29 -12.61 14.66
N ALA A 292 -4.65 -13.27 15.63
CA ALA A 292 -4.48 -12.72 16.97
C ALA A 292 -3.61 -11.44 16.97
N GLN A 293 -2.51 -11.42 16.19
CA GLN A 293 -1.69 -10.22 16.01
C GLN A 293 -2.47 -9.09 15.34
N ARG A 294 -3.25 -9.40 14.30
CA ARG A 294 -4.15 -8.42 13.67
C ARG A 294 -5.12 -7.81 14.68
N ARG A 295 -5.75 -8.63 15.54
CA ARG A 295 -6.65 -8.15 16.58
C ARG A 295 -5.95 -7.21 17.55
N GLU A 296 -4.73 -7.53 17.97
CA GLU A 296 -3.94 -6.65 18.83
C GLU A 296 -3.67 -5.28 18.19
N GLU A 297 -3.32 -5.26 16.89
CA GLU A 297 -3.13 -4.00 16.16
C GLU A 297 -4.43 -3.22 15.98
N MET A 298 -5.56 -3.89 15.74
CA MET A 298 -6.88 -3.26 15.70
C MET A 298 -7.25 -2.64 17.05
N GLU A 299 -7.00 -3.34 18.16
CA GLU A 299 -7.22 -2.80 19.50
C GLU A 299 -6.31 -1.59 19.79
N ARG A 300 -5.05 -1.61 19.31
CA ARG A 300 -4.15 -0.44 19.38
C ARG A 300 -4.73 0.73 18.59
N ALA A 301 -5.19 0.50 17.37
CA ALA A 301 -5.85 1.52 16.55
C ALA A 301 -7.09 2.09 17.26
N ARG A 302 -7.96 1.23 17.81
CA ARG A 302 -9.14 1.64 18.60
C ARG A 302 -8.76 2.55 19.76
N ARG A 303 -7.75 2.17 20.56
CA ARG A 303 -7.28 3.00 21.69
C ARG A 303 -6.79 4.38 21.24
N LEU A 304 -6.11 4.46 20.10
CA LEU A 304 -5.61 5.73 19.56
C LEU A 304 -6.75 6.60 19.02
N PHE A 305 -7.72 6.02 18.31
CA PHE A 305 -8.92 6.75 17.86
C PHE A 305 -9.80 7.21 19.00
N ARG A 306 -9.96 6.40 20.06
CA ARG A 306 -10.67 6.80 21.27
C ARG A 306 -10.03 8.02 21.93
N LYS A 307 -8.70 8.08 22.02
CA LYS A 307 -7.98 9.28 22.50
C LYS A 307 -8.28 10.53 21.66
N ILE A 308 -8.51 10.39 20.35
CA ILE A 308 -8.88 11.52 19.49
C ILE A 308 -10.30 11.99 19.82
N LEU A 309 -11.25 11.05 19.94
CA LEU A 309 -12.65 11.34 20.30
C LEU A 309 -12.76 12.00 21.68
N ASP A 310 -12.07 11.46 22.69
CA ASP A 310 -12.02 12.02 24.05
C ASP A 310 -11.42 13.44 24.07
N GLY A 311 -10.47 13.71 23.16
CA GLY A 311 -9.84 15.02 22.96
C GLY A 311 -10.69 16.01 22.14
N GLY A 312 -11.95 15.68 21.85
CA GLY A 312 -12.85 16.50 21.04
C GLY A 312 -12.38 16.69 19.60
N GLY A 313 -11.64 15.70 19.06
CA GLY A 313 -11.25 15.65 17.66
C GLY A 313 -12.34 15.03 16.79
N GLU A 314 -12.46 15.51 15.56
CA GLU A 314 -13.33 14.90 14.56
C GLU A 314 -12.66 13.63 14.01
N VAL A 315 -13.44 12.61 13.65
CA VAL A 315 -12.97 11.41 12.94
C VAL A 315 -14.03 11.05 11.90
N ASP A 316 -13.65 10.26 10.90
CA ASP A 316 -14.60 9.80 9.89
C ASP A 316 -15.70 8.92 10.50
N ASP A 317 -16.89 8.93 9.89
CA ASP A 317 -18.06 8.16 10.37
C ASP A 317 -17.76 6.67 10.56
N TRP A 318 -16.93 6.09 9.69
CA TRP A 318 -16.53 4.68 9.79
C TRP A 318 -15.62 4.44 11.00
N VAL A 319 -14.74 5.38 11.35
CA VAL A 319 -13.87 5.32 12.54
C VAL A 319 -14.73 5.40 13.80
N GLN A 320 -15.73 6.29 13.80
CA GLN A 320 -16.64 6.41 14.92
C GLN A 320 -17.37 5.09 15.16
N LYS A 321 -17.91 4.46 14.10
CA LYS A 321 -18.51 3.12 14.20
C LYS A 321 -17.49 2.09 14.69
N PHE A 322 -16.29 2.07 14.11
CA PHE A 322 -15.22 1.13 14.46
C PHE A 322 -14.81 1.18 15.95
N VAL A 323 -14.86 2.35 16.58
CA VAL A 323 -14.57 2.50 18.02
C VAL A 323 -15.76 2.09 18.89
N LEU A 324 -17.00 2.36 18.44
CA LEU A 324 -18.24 2.07 19.17
C LEU A 324 -18.64 0.59 19.13
N THR A 325 -18.29 -0.16 18.08
CA THR A 325 -18.63 -1.59 17.97
C THR A 325 -18.06 -2.43 19.14
N ASP A 326 -17.03 -1.95 19.83
CA ASP A 326 -16.44 -2.57 21.03
C ASP A 326 -17.31 -2.37 22.29
N GLU A 327 -18.16 -1.34 22.33
CA GLU A 327 -18.98 -1.01 23.50
C GLU A 327 -20.24 -1.89 23.58
N ASP A 328 -20.80 -2.30 22.45
CA ASP A 328 -22.01 -3.14 22.39
C ASP A 328 -21.75 -4.61 22.80
N GLU A 329 -20.51 -5.09 22.75
CA GLU A 329 -20.13 -6.44 23.22
C GLU A 329 -19.87 -6.50 24.74
N GLY A 330 -19.71 -5.34 25.39
CA GLY A 330 -19.41 -5.24 26.83
C GLY A 330 -20.63 -5.11 27.75
N HIS A 331 -21.86 -5.17 27.23
CA HIS A 331 -23.09 -4.96 28.00
C HIS A 331 -24.08 -6.12 28.04
N ASP A 332 -23.72 -7.32 27.56
CA ASP A 332 -24.60 -8.51 27.65
C ASP A 332 -24.06 -9.62 28.58
N ILE A 333 -23.42 -9.22 29.68
CA ILE A 333 -23.25 -10.08 30.85
C ILE A 333 -23.60 -9.27 32.10
N THR A 334 -24.88 -8.90 32.21
CA THR A 334 -25.48 -8.72 33.54
C THR A 334 -26.37 -9.92 33.80
N LEU A 335 -25.91 -10.74 34.75
CA LEU A 335 -26.72 -11.67 35.51
C LEU A 335 -28.09 -11.06 35.82
N ASP A 336 -29.14 -11.63 35.23
CA ASP A 336 -30.46 -11.67 35.85
C ASP A 336 -30.92 -13.14 35.86
N ASP A 337 -30.34 -13.88 36.81
CA ASP A 337 -31.04 -14.98 37.48
C ASP A 337 -32.16 -14.38 38.32
N VAL A 338 -33.39 -14.35 37.78
CA VAL A 338 -34.62 -14.48 38.60
C VAL A 338 -35.73 -15.13 37.76
N TRP A 339 -35.88 -16.46 37.88
CA TRP A 339 -37.07 -17.19 38.39
C TRP A 339 -36.97 -18.69 38.10
#